data_AF-B9L8V9-F1
#
_entry.id   AF-B9L8V9-F1
#
_cell.length_a   1.000
_cell.length_b   1.000
_cell.length_c   1.000
_cell.angle_alpha   90.00
_cell.angle_beta   90.00
_cell.angle_gamma   90.00
#
_symmetry.space_group_name_H-M   'P 1'
#
loop_
_entity.id
_entity.type
_entity.pdbx_description
1 polymer ?
#
loop_
_entity_poly.entity_id
_entity_poly.type
_entity_poly.pdbx_seq_one_letter_code
_entity_poly.pdbx_strand_id
1 'polypeptide(L)'
;MVDQKKIEEKLKAGKRLSKLDAPKKITNDEKVINENDFIVSKTDLKGYITYCNRIFVEMAGWSRRELIGANHNIIRHPHMPKIAFKIAWDLIQAKKEFFGFVKNLRKDGGYYWVLAYITPDLDLNGNIIGYTSFRKKPSRKGIETLEPIYLQLVEAEKSGGMSASYELLKEVLGADDENIVDKYHELVFNLQKG
;
A
#
# COMPACT_ATOMS: atom_id res chain seq x y z
N MET A 1 -4.32 -16.83 -12.14
CA MET A 1 -4.68 -15.61 -12.89
C MET A 1 -6.09 -15.20 -12.50
N VAL A 2 -6.40 -13.91 -12.54
CA VAL A 2 -7.76 -13.39 -12.28
C VAL A 2 -8.71 -13.88 -13.40
N ASP A 3 -9.95 -14.18 -13.05
CA ASP A 3 -11.01 -14.53 -14.02
C ASP A 3 -11.50 -13.25 -14.72
N GLN A 4 -11.01 -13.00 -15.93
CA GLN A 4 -11.34 -11.80 -16.70
C GLN A 4 -12.84 -11.68 -17.00
N LYS A 5 -13.51 -12.80 -17.27
CA LYS A 5 -14.95 -12.80 -17.59
C LYS A 5 -15.75 -12.33 -16.38
N LYS A 6 -15.41 -12.85 -15.20
CA LYS A 6 -16.05 -12.44 -13.93
C LYS A 6 -15.82 -10.95 -13.62
N ILE A 7 -14.62 -10.43 -13.88
CA ILE A 7 -14.33 -9.00 -13.72
C ILE A 7 -15.22 -8.16 -14.64
N GLU A 8 -15.33 -8.54 -15.91
CA GLU A 8 -16.14 -7.80 -16.89
C GLU A 8 -17.64 -7.82 -16.56
N GLU A 9 -18.18 -8.96 -16.15
CA GLU A 9 -19.58 -9.08 -15.70
C GLU A 9 -19.84 -8.18 -14.48
N LYS A 10 -18.92 -8.16 -13.52
CA LYS A 10 -19.01 -7.32 -12.32
C LYS A 10 -19.01 -5.83 -12.68
N LEU A 11 -18.12 -5.40 -13.57
CA LEU A 11 -18.06 -4.02 -14.05
C LEU A 11 -19.31 -3.64 -14.86
N LYS A 12 -19.82 -4.52 -15.73
CA LYS A 12 -21.08 -4.32 -16.47
C LYS A 12 -22.28 -4.17 -15.53
N ALA A 13 -22.27 -4.87 -14.39
CA ALA A 13 -23.27 -4.72 -13.33
C ALA A 13 -23.07 -3.48 -12.44
N GLY A 14 -22.16 -2.56 -12.79
CA GLY A 14 -21.88 -1.34 -12.02
C GLY A 14 -21.18 -1.58 -10.67
N LYS A 15 -20.67 -2.80 -10.44
CA LYS A 15 -19.99 -3.16 -9.18
C LYS A 15 -18.52 -2.77 -9.23
N ARG A 16 -18.01 -2.35 -8.07
CA ARG A 16 -16.61 -1.93 -7.89
C ARG A 16 -15.72 -3.11 -7.54
N LEU A 17 -14.48 -3.09 -8.01
CA LEU A 17 -13.47 -4.10 -7.65
C LEU A 17 -12.84 -3.79 -6.28
N SER A 18 -12.34 -4.82 -5.61
CA SER A 18 -11.63 -4.71 -4.33
C SER A 18 -10.62 -5.85 -4.16
N LYS A 19 -9.98 -5.93 -2.99
CA LYS A 19 -9.11 -7.04 -2.60
C LYS A 19 -9.70 -8.45 -2.87
N LEU A 20 -11.03 -8.61 -2.87
CA LEU A 20 -11.68 -9.89 -3.16
C LEU A 20 -11.53 -10.34 -4.61
N ASP A 21 -11.24 -9.40 -5.52
CA ASP A 21 -11.05 -9.64 -6.94
C ASP A 21 -9.56 -9.80 -7.31
N ALA A 22 -8.66 -9.57 -6.35
CA ALA A 22 -7.22 -9.72 -6.53
C ALA A 22 -6.83 -11.19 -6.79
N PRO A 23 -5.70 -11.45 -7.48
CA PRO A 23 -5.28 -12.81 -7.76
C PRO A 23 -4.96 -13.58 -6.48
N LYS A 24 -5.46 -14.82 -6.40
CA LYS A 24 -5.20 -15.73 -5.27
C LYS A 24 -3.87 -16.46 -5.36
N LYS A 25 -3.42 -16.75 -6.59
CA LYS A 25 -2.11 -17.35 -6.84
C LYS A 25 -1.08 -16.24 -6.94
N ILE A 26 -0.13 -16.24 -6.00
CA ILE A 26 0.96 -15.29 -5.94
C ILE A 26 2.21 -15.96 -6.50
N THR A 27 2.97 -15.20 -7.28
CA THR A 27 4.22 -15.62 -7.91
C THR A 27 5.35 -14.76 -7.38
N ASN A 28 6.57 -15.28 -7.40
CA ASN A 28 7.75 -14.52 -7.01
C ASN A 28 8.33 -13.72 -8.19
N ASP A 29 7.46 -13.07 -8.97
CA ASP A 29 7.83 -12.24 -10.12
C ASP A 29 7.76 -10.76 -9.75
N GLU A 30 8.93 -10.15 -9.51
CA GLU A 30 9.03 -8.74 -9.20
C GLU A 30 9.14 -7.89 -10.47
N LYS A 31 8.25 -6.92 -10.60
CA LYS A 31 8.43 -5.80 -11.53
C LYS A 31 9.07 -4.62 -10.81
N VAL A 32 10.26 -4.24 -11.22
CA VAL A 32 11.01 -3.11 -10.63
C VAL A 32 10.60 -1.81 -11.33
N ILE A 33 10.40 -0.75 -10.54
CA ILE A 33 10.09 0.59 -11.04
C ILE A 33 11.36 1.23 -11.58
N ASN A 34 11.26 1.95 -12.70
CA ASN A 34 12.40 2.69 -13.25
C ASN A 34 12.77 3.88 -12.36
N GLU A 35 14.03 4.31 -12.40
CA GLU A 35 14.55 5.34 -11.49
C GLU A 35 13.78 6.66 -11.55
N ASN A 36 13.34 7.05 -12.75
CA ASN A 36 12.65 8.32 -13.00
C ASN A 36 11.12 8.17 -13.07
N ASP A 37 10.59 6.97 -12.83
CA ASP A 37 9.16 6.72 -12.89
C ASP A 37 8.49 7.02 -11.54
N PHE A 38 7.37 7.74 -11.62
CA PHE A 38 6.50 8.02 -10.49
C PHE A 38 5.13 7.39 -10.72
N ILE A 39 4.65 6.67 -9.73
CA ILE A 39 3.28 6.15 -9.67
C ILE A 39 2.44 7.16 -8.89
N VAL A 40 1.34 7.61 -9.49
CA VAL A 40 0.41 8.57 -8.86
C VAL A 40 -1.01 8.03 -8.89
N SER A 41 -1.69 8.12 -7.75
CA SER A 41 -3.12 7.82 -7.64
C SER A 41 -3.82 8.74 -6.68
N LYS A 42 -5.11 8.98 -6.91
CA LYS A 42 -6.01 9.64 -5.96
C LYS A 42 -7.18 8.75 -5.63
N THR A 43 -7.72 8.90 -4.43
CA THR A 43 -8.91 8.19 -3.98
C THR A 43 -9.92 9.11 -3.32
N ASP A 44 -11.17 8.69 -3.30
CA ASP A 44 -12.17 9.26 -2.39
C ASP A 44 -11.91 8.85 -0.92
N LEU A 45 -12.74 9.34 0.00
CA LEU A 45 -12.65 9.04 1.44
C LEU A 45 -12.86 7.57 1.79
N LYS A 46 -13.43 6.78 0.88
CA LYS A 46 -13.65 5.33 1.06
C LYS A 46 -12.53 4.50 0.40
N GLY A 47 -11.50 5.16 -0.15
CA GLY A 47 -10.37 4.53 -0.79
C GLY A 47 -10.66 4.04 -2.22
N TYR A 48 -11.74 4.50 -2.86
CA TYR A 48 -11.99 4.19 -4.26
C TYR A 48 -11.17 5.11 -5.15
N ILE A 49 -10.46 4.53 -6.11
CA ILE A 49 -9.55 5.25 -7.01
C ILE A 49 -10.35 6.18 -7.91
N THR A 50 -10.09 7.49 -7.81
CA THR A 50 -10.67 8.53 -8.66
C THR A 50 -9.72 8.92 -9.79
N TYR A 51 -8.43 8.69 -9.60
CA TYR A 51 -7.39 8.94 -10.59
C TYR A 51 -6.24 7.96 -10.45
N CYS A 52 -5.65 7.55 -11.57
CA CYS A 52 -4.38 6.85 -11.64
C CYS A 52 -3.60 7.30 -12.88
N ASN A 53 -2.28 7.42 -12.80
CA ASN A 53 -1.46 7.69 -13.97
C ASN A 53 -1.15 6.42 -14.78
N ARG A 54 -0.52 6.57 -15.95
CA ARG A 54 -0.20 5.45 -16.85
C ARG A 54 0.76 4.44 -16.19
N ILE A 55 1.76 4.93 -15.47
CA ILE A 55 2.74 4.06 -14.78
C ILE A 55 2.04 3.17 -13.74
N PHE A 56 1.04 3.68 -13.01
CA PHE A 56 0.28 2.84 -12.09
C PHE A 56 -0.43 1.67 -12.80
N VAL A 57 -1.11 1.96 -13.92
CA VAL A 57 -1.80 0.94 -14.75
C VAL A 57 -0.80 -0.13 -15.20
N GLU A 58 0.34 0.29 -15.74
CA GLU A 58 1.40 -0.61 -16.24
C GLU A 58 2.06 -1.45 -15.13
N MET A 59 2.31 -0.85 -13.97
CA MET A 59 2.95 -1.55 -12.85
C MET A 59 2.00 -2.54 -12.19
N ALA A 60 0.73 -2.18 -12.02
CA ALA A 60 -0.26 -3.03 -11.37
C ALA A 60 -0.82 -4.12 -12.29
N GLY A 61 -0.71 -3.97 -13.62
CA GLY A 61 -1.21 -4.92 -14.61
C GLY A 61 -2.75 -4.94 -14.74
N TRP A 62 -3.43 -3.96 -14.14
CA TRP A 62 -4.86 -3.74 -14.28
C TRP A 62 -5.11 -2.68 -15.34
N SER A 63 -6.18 -2.81 -16.10
CA SER A 63 -6.57 -1.74 -17.04
C SER A 63 -7.07 -0.51 -16.27
N ARG A 64 -6.96 0.68 -16.88
CA ARG A 64 -7.52 1.91 -16.31
C ARG A 64 -9.01 1.77 -15.98
N ARG A 65 -9.78 1.11 -16.84
CA ARG A 65 -11.22 0.87 -16.64
C ARG A 65 -11.50 0.00 -15.40
N GLU A 66 -10.62 -0.94 -15.10
CA GLU A 66 -10.72 -1.79 -13.91
C GLU A 66 -10.29 -1.04 -12.65
N LEU A 67 -9.31 -0.14 -12.74
CA LEU A 67 -8.78 0.60 -11.60
C LEU A 67 -9.69 1.76 -11.17
N ILE A 68 -10.22 2.55 -12.10
CA ILE A 68 -11.09 3.69 -11.76
C ILE A 68 -12.36 3.16 -11.10
N GLY A 69 -12.64 3.65 -9.88
CA GLY A 69 -13.74 3.21 -9.04
C GLY A 69 -13.46 1.92 -8.25
N ALA A 70 -12.34 1.22 -8.45
CA ALA A 70 -11.94 0.11 -7.60
C ALA A 70 -11.40 0.61 -6.27
N ASN A 71 -11.56 -0.18 -5.21
CA ASN A 71 -10.89 0.11 -3.95
C ASN A 71 -9.38 -0.11 -4.12
N HIS A 72 -8.58 0.85 -3.65
CA HIS A 72 -7.12 0.80 -3.78
C HIS A 72 -6.50 -0.44 -3.11
N ASN A 73 -7.20 -1.10 -2.19
CA ASN A 73 -6.73 -2.36 -1.59
C ASN A 73 -6.67 -3.55 -2.55
N ILE A 74 -7.16 -3.43 -3.79
CA ILE A 74 -7.05 -4.48 -4.82
C ILE A 74 -5.60 -4.86 -5.12
N ILE A 75 -4.67 -3.90 -5.00
CA ILE A 75 -3.23 -4.12 -5.20
C ILE A 75 -2.50 -4.44 -3.89
N ARG A 76 -3.20 -4.67 -2.77
CA ARG A 76 -2.52 -4.93 -1.49
C ARG A 76 -1.96 -6.35 -1.48
N HIS A 77 -0.63 -6.47 -1.39
CA HIS A 77 0.02 -7.76 -1.21
C HIS A 77 -0.29 -8.35 0.18
N PRO A 78 -0.55 -9.67 0.32
CA PRO A 78 -0.84 -10.28 1.62
C PRO A 78 0.35 -10.29 2.58
N HIS A 79 1.58 -10.15 2.08
CA HIS A 79 2.77 -9.99 2.93
C HIS A 79 2.91 -8.56 3.48
N MET A 80 1.98 -7.65 3.18
CA MET A 80 1.97 -6.35 3.84
C MET A 80 1.15 -6.41 5.14
N PRO A 81 1.79 -6.21 6.31
CA PRO A 81 1.10 -6.25 7.58
C PRO A 81 0.04 -5.15 7.67
N LYS A 82 -1.09 -5.43 8.32
CA LYS A 82 -2.13 -4.45 8.64
C LYS A 82 -1.59 -3.34 9.53
N ILE A 83 -0.63 -3.59 10.43
CA ILE A 83 -0.08 -2.54 11.29
C ILE A 83 0.56 -1.39 10.50
N ALA A 84 1.24 -1.66 9.39
CA ALA A 84 1.82 -0.62 8.54
C ALA A 84 0.75 0.33 7.96
N PHE A 85 -0.42 -0.21 7.60
CA PHE A 85 -1.54 0.62 7.14
C PHE A 85 -2.26 1.31 8.30
N LYS A 86 -2.27 0.73 9.49
CA LYS A 86 -2.81 1.41 10.68
C LYS A 86 -2.01 2.68 10.95
N ILE A 87 -0.67 2.59 10.99
CA ILE A 87 0.22 3.76 11.14
C ILE A 87 -0.06 4.79 10.05
N ALA A 88 -0.16 4.37 8.80
CA ALA A 88 -0.50 5.27 7.70
C ALA A 88 -1.80 6.02 7.94
N TRP A 89 -2.87 5.33 8.37
CA TRP A 89 -4.15 5.97 8.62
C TRP A 89 -4.17 6.83 9.87
N ASP A 90 -3.50 6.44 10.95
CA ASP A 90 -3.38 7.26 12.15
C ASP A 90 -2.74 8.62 11.80
N LEU A 91 -1.68 8.61 10.97
CA LEU A 91 -1.02 9.82 10.45
C LEU A 91 -1.94 10.65 9.55
N ILE A 92 -2.56 10.02 8.55
CA ILE A 92 -3.40 10.72 7.57
C ILE A 92 -4.60 11.38 8.25
N GLN A 93 -5.23 10.72 9.23
CA GLN A 93 -6.34 11.29 10.00
C GLN A 93 -5.90 12.45 10.89
N ALA A 94 -4.64 12.44 11.36
CA ALA A 94 -4.01 13.57 12.03
C ALA A 94 -3.54 14.68 11.07
N LYS A 95 -3.93 14.62 9.78
CA LYS A 95 -3.49 15.53 8.70
C LYS A 95 -1.97 15.55 8.50
N LYS A 96 -1.29 14.46 8.88
CA LYS A 96 0.13 14.24 8.63
C LYS A 96 0.33 13.36 7.40
N GLU A 97 1.55 13.37 6.93
CA GLU A 97 1.98 12.58 5.78
C GLU A 97 2.48 11.21 6.24
N PHE A 98 2.31 10.21 5.39
CA PHE A 98 2.85 8.87 5.62
C PHE A 98 3.94 8.54 4.61
N PHE A 99 5.06 8.00 5.10
CA PHE A 99 6.11 7.40 4.29
C PHE A 99 6.26 5.91 4.64
N GLY A 100 6.38 5.05 3.63
CA GLY A 100 6.61 3.63 3.90
C GLY A 100 6.97 2.80 2.67
N PHE A 101 7.68 1.70 2.90
CA PHE A 101 7.92 0.69 1.87
C PHE A 101 6.66 -0.16 1.73
N VAL A 102 6.14 -0.32 0.51
CA VAL A 102 4.90 -1.05 0.28
C VAL A 102 5.08 -2.06 -0.85
N LYS A 103 4.81 -3.33 -0.55
CA LYS A 103 4.70 -4.41 -1.53
C LYS A 103 3.28 -4.41 -2.11
N ASN A 104 3.18 -4.25 -3.41
CA ASN A 104 1.90 -4.26 -4.13
C ASN A 104 1.79 -5.51 -5.01
N LEU A 105 0.58 -6.05 -5.10
CA LEU A 105 0.22 -7.21 -5.89
C LEU A 105 -0.25 -6.78 -7.29
N ARG A 106 0.29 -7.45 -8.31
CA ARG A 106 -0.09 -7.28 -9.72
C ARG A 106 -1.26 -8.19 -10.06
N LYS A 107 -2.03 -7.86 -11.10
CA LYS A 107 -3.18 -8.66 -11.59
C LYS A 107 -2.80 -10.10 -12.00
N ASP A 108 -1.60 -10.31 -12.51
CA ASP A 108 -1.09 -11.62 -12.91
C ASP A 108 -0.62 -12.49 -11.73
N GLY A 109 -0.50 -11.92 -10.54
CA GLY A 109 -0.01 -12.58 -9.33
C GLY A 109 1.46 -12.25 -9.00
N GLY A 110 2.17 -11.49 -9.84
CA GLY A 110 3.48 -10.92 -9.50
C GLY A 110 3.36 -9.77 -8.50
N TYR A 111 4.46 -9.10 -8.21
CA TYR A 111 4.47 -7.96 -7.29
C TYR A 111 5.39 -6.84 -7.74
N TYR A 112 5.32 -5.70 -7.06
CA TYR A 112 6.29 -4.61 -7.15
C TYR A 112 6.39 -3.88 -5.81
N TRP A 113 7.58 -3.39 -5.50
CA TRP A 113 7.83 -2.57 -4.32
C TRP A 113 7.82 -1.09 -4.66
N VAL A 114 7.34 -0.27 -3.73
CA VAL A 114 7.39 1.20 -3.80
C VAL A 114 7.89 1.77 -2.49
N LEU A 115 8.53 2.94 -2.53
CA LEU A 115 8.45 3.88 -1.43
C LEU A 115 7.19 4.74 -1.65
N ALA A 116 6.21 4.60 -0.77
CA ALA A 116 4.95 5.33 -0.81
C ALA A 116 5.02 6.59 0.05
N TYR A 117 4.43 7.64 -0.49
CA TYR A 117 4.13 8.90 0.16
C TYR A 117 2.62 9.15 0.02
N ILE A 118 1.91 9.34 1.13
CA ILE A 118 0.45 9.53 1.13
C ILE A 118 0.09 10.79 1.89
N THR A 119 -0.75 11.63 1.26
CA THR A 119 -1.23 12.91 1.80
C THR A 119 -2.76 12.93 1.81
N PRO A 120 -3.40 13.51 2.84
CA PRO A 120 -4.81 13.87 2.75
C PRO A 120 -4.99 15.05 1.80
N ASP A 121 -5.98 14.96 0.91
CA ASP A 121 -6.44 16.10 0.12
C ASP A 121 -7.44 16.89 0.98
N LEU A 122 -7.25 18.20 1.13
CA LEU A 122 -8.06 19.06 2.01
C LEU A 122 -8.92 20.06 1.20
N ASP A 123 -10.13 20.35 1.68
CA ASP A 123 -10.93 21.48 1.20
C ASP A 123 -10.51 22.82 1.84
N LEU A 124 -11.18 23.91 1.46
CA LEU A 124 -10.91 25.25 2.00
C LEU A 124 -11.18 25.38 3.52
N ASN A 125 -11.99 24.49 4.08
CA ASN A 125 -12.30 24.43 5.51
C ASN A 125 -11.34 23.48 6.26
N GLY A 126 -10.38 22.88 5.56
CA GLY A 126 -9.44 21.92 6.11
C GLY A 126 -10.03 20.52 6.36
N ASN A 127 -11.20 20.20 5.80
CA ASN A 127 -11.75 18.84 5.86
C ASN A 127 -11.04 17.95 4.84
N ILE A 128 -10.79 16.70 5.22
CA ILE A 128 -10.28 15.70 4.29
C ILE A 128 -11.38 15.38 3.26
N ILE A 129 -11.05 15.45 1.98
CA ILE A 129 -11.95 15.13 0.86
C ILE A 129 -11.48 13.95 0.01
N GLY A 130 -10.26 13.48 0.25
CA GLY A 130 -9.66 12.36 -0.46
C GLY A 130 -8.23 12.13 -0.03
N TYR A 131 -7.54 11.27 -0.77
CA TYR A 131 -6.13 10.95 -0.52
C TYR A 131 -5.37 10.95 -1.83
N THR A 132 -4.19 11.57 -1.85
CA THR A 132 -3.24 11.45 -2.94
C THR A 132 -2.06 10.59 -2.50
N SER A 133 -1.64 9.66 -3.35
CA SER A 133 -0.44 8.87 -3.15
C SER A 133 0.55 9.06 -4.29
N PHE A 134 1.78 9.41 -3.93
CA PHE A 134 2.95 9.40 -4.80
C PHE A 134 3.85 8.24 -4.41
N ARG A 135 4.39 7.55 -5.40
CA ARG A 135 5.17 6.34 -5.20
C ARG A 135 6.35 6.35 -6.14
N LYS A 136 7.54 6.04 -5.64
CA LYS A 136 8.76 5.94 -6.43
C LYS A 136 9.47 4.62 -6.16
N LYS A 137 10.54 4.38 -6.91
CA LYS A 137 11.43 3.25 -6.69
C LYS A 137 12.00 3.29 -5.25
N PRO A 138 11.83 2.21 -4.47
CA PRO A 138 12.43 2.08 -3.14
C PRO A 138 13.90 1.68 -3.22
N SER A 139 14.67 1.99 -2.19
CA SER A 139 16.03 1.46 -2.04
C SER A 139 16.01 -0.06 -1.91
N ARG A 140 17.04 -0.74 -2.44
CA ARG A 140 17.09 -2.20 -2.38
C ARG A 140 17.37 -2.71 -0.98
N LYS A 141 18.30 -2.05 -0.28
CA LYS A 141 18.61 -2.26 1.14
C LYS A 141 17.36 -2.13 2.03
N GLY A 142 16.51 -1.14 1.75
CA GLY A 142 15.26 -0.95 2.50
C GLY A 142 14.29 -2.11 2.32
N ILE A 143 14.14 -2.64 1.11
CA ILE A 143 13.33 -3.85 0.86
C ILE A 143 13.91 -5.04 1.62
N GLU A 144 15.21 -5.31 1.46
CA GLU A 144 15.89 -6.45 2.07
C GLU A 144 15.82 -6.43 3.61
N THR A 145 15.78 -5.24 4.19
CA THR A 145 15.65 -5.06 5.65
C THR A 145 14.20 -5.22 6.12
N LEU A 146 13.23 -4.61 5.42
CA LEU A 146 11.83 -4.58 5.87
C LEU A 146 11.03 -5.82 5.52
N GLU A 147 11.34 -6.50 4.41
CA GLU A 147 10.59 -7.70 4.02
C GLU A 147 10.56 -8.79 5.11
N PRO A 148 11.67 -9.19 5.74
CA PRO A 148 11.62 -10.18 6.82
C PRO A 148 10.82 -9.66 8.03
N ILE A 149 10.94 -8.37 8.38
CA ILE A 149 10.18 -7.75 9.48
C ILE A 149 8.68 -7.81 9.17
N TYR A 150 8.27 -7.43 7.96
CA TYR A 150 6.88 -7.48 7.52
C TYR A 150 6.29 -8.88 7.56
N LEU A 151 7.08 -9.91 7.22
CA LEU A 151 6.65 -11.30 7.33
C LEU A 151 6.43 -11.72 8.79
N GLN A 152 7.32 -11.32 9.72
CA GLN A 152 7.14 -11.58 11.14
C GLN A 152 5.90 -10.88 11.70
N LEU A 153 5.68 -9.62 11.32
CA LEU A 153 4.48 -8.86 11.69
C LEU A 153 3.21 -9.52 11.17
N VAL A 154 3.19 -9.97 9.91
CA VAL A 154 2.06 -10.71 9.34
C VAL A 154 1.79 -12.01 10.12
N GLU A 155 2.84 -12.71 10.58
CA GLU A 155 2.67 -13.91 11.38
C GLU A 155 2.12 -13.60 12.77
N ALA A 156 2.62 -12.55 13.43
CA ALA A 156 2.06 -12.04 14.68
C ALA A 156 0.58 -11.65 14.54
N GLU A 157 0.18 -11.07 13.40
CA GLU A 157 -1.22 -10.75 13.11
C GLU A 157 -2.12 -11.99 13.01
N LYS A 158 -1.58 -13.13 12.58
CA LYS A 158 -2.34 -14.38 12.49
C LYS A 158 -2.52 -15.03 13.86
N SER A 159 -1.51 -14.98 14.71
CA SER A 159 -1.52 -15.64 16.02
C SER A 159 -2.21 -14.81 17.09
N GLY A 160 -2.01 -13.50 17.12
CA GLY A 160 -2.50 -12.60 18.17
C GLY A 160 -3.19 -11.33 17.68
N GLY A 161 -3.51 -11.25 16.38
CA GLY A 161 -4.21 -10.10 15.82
C GLY A 161 -3.37 -8.82 15.77
N MET A 162 -4.03 -7.68 15.63
CA MET A 162 -3.36 -6.39 15.47
C MET A 162 -2.46 -6.07 16.68
N SER A 163 -2.91 -6.37 17.90
CA SER A 163 -2.16 -6.08 19.12
C SER A 163 -0.80 -6.80 19.15
N ALA A 164 -0.74 -8.08 18.78
CA ALA A 164 0.53 -8.81 18.74
C ALA A 164 1.52 -8.21 17.72
N SER A 165 1.04 -7.80 16.55
CA SER A 165 1.88 -7.13 15.56
C SER A 165 2.31 -5.72 15.98
N TYR A 166 1.49 -5.04 16.78
CA TYR A 166 1.80 -3.73 17.31
C TYR A 166 2.91 -3.81 18.36
N GLU A 167 2.81 -4.76 19.30
CA GLU A 167 3.88 -5.01 20.29
C GLU A 167 5.19 -5.43 19.63
N LEU A 168 5.14 -6.37 18.68
CA LEU A 168 6.34 -6.77 17.93
C LEU A 168 6.97 -5.60 17.18
N LEU A 169 6.16 -4.71 16.59
CA LEU A 169 6.70 -3.53 15.91
C LEU A 169 7.39 -2.58 16.90
N LYS A 170 6.84 -2.39 18.10
CA LYS A 170 7.50 -1.61 19.15
C LYS A 170 8.85 -2.19 19.53
N GLU A 171 8.91 -3.51 19.75
CA GLU A 171 10.16 -4.20 20.06
C GLU A 171 11.20 -4.03 18.95
N VAL A 172 10.81 -4.25 17.69
CA VAL A 172 11.68 -4.09 16.51
C VAL A 172 12.23 -2.67 16.39
N LEU A 173 11.41 -1.66 16.72
CA LEU A 173 11.78 -0.26 16.63
C LEU A 173 12.50 0.27 17.87
N GLY A 174 12.54 -0.49 18.97
CA GLY A 174 12.94 0.03 20.28
C GLY A 174 12.08 1.23 20.69
N ALA A 175 10.77 1.13 20.45
CA ALA A 175 9.78 2.18 20.60
C ALA A 175 8.78 1.92 21.73
N ASP A 176 8.08 2.95 22.14
CA ASP A 176 6.90 2.91 23.00
C ASP A 176 5.66 3.43 22.25
N ASP A 177 4.53 3.50 22.94
CA ASP A 177 3.27 3.95 22.34
C ASP A 177 3.30 5.43 21.91
N GLU A 178 4.17 6.24 22.50
CA GLU A 178 4.26 7.67 22.23
C GLU A 178 5.12 7.97 21.00
N ASN A 179 6.17 7.17 20.76
CA ASN A 179 7.17 7.42 19.71
C ASN A 179 7.21 6.40 18.57
N ILE A 180 6.38 5.35 18.57
CA ILE A 180 6.37 4.30 17.54
C ILE A 180 6.28 4.86 16.11
N VAL A 181 5.46 5.90 15.92
CA VAL A 181 5.26 6.52 14.60
C VAL A 181 6.53 7.24 14.14
N ASP A 182 7.17 7.99 15.03
CA ASP A 182 8.40 8.72 14.73
C ASP A 182 9.56 7.75 14.46
N LYS A 183 9.67 6.69 15.26
CA LYS A 183 10.65 5.61 15.06
C LYS A 183 10.44 4.87 13.74
N TYR A 184 9.19 4.61 13.37
CA TYR A 184 8.87 4.02 12.07
C TYR A 184 9.31 4.93 10.92
N HIS A 185 9.03 6.22 11.00
CA HIS A 185 9.49 7.19 10.00
C HIS A 185 11.02 7.28 9.93
N GLU A 186 11.70 7.34 11.07
CA GLU A 186 13.16 7.34 11.16
C GLU A 186 13.75 6.12 10.43
N LEU A 187 13.22 4.92 10.71
CA LEU A 187 13.60 3.69 10.02
C LEU A 187 13.41 3.80 8.51
N VAL A 188 12.21 4.21 8.05
CA VAL A 188 11.90 4.33 6.62
C VAL A 188 12.84 5.31 5.92
N PHE A 189 13.09 6.48 6.50
CA PHE A 189 13.98 7.48 5.91
C PHE A 189 15.44 7.02 5.86
N ASN A 190 15.92 6.39 6.93
CA ASN A 190 17.29 5.88 6.98
C ASN A 190 17.49 4.76 5.94
N LEU A 191 16.51 3.86 5.81
CA LEU A 191 16.55 2.78 4.84
C LEU A 191 16.49 3.28 3.39
N GLN A 192 15.77 4.35 3.12
CA GLN A 192 15.71 4.90 1.76
C GLN A 192 17.00 5.62 1.33
N LYS A 193 17.76 6.19 2.27
CA LYS A 193 19.02 6.91 2.00
C LYS A 193 20.22 5.98 1.77
N GLY A 194 20.21 4.81 2.42
CA GLY A 194 21.30 3.83 2.37
C GLY A 194 21.12 2.77 1.29
#